data_AF-A0A929DY33-F1
#
_entry.id   AF-A0A929DY33-F1
#
_cell.length_a   1.000
_cell.length_b   1.000
_cell.length_c   1.000
_cell.angle_alpha   90.00
_cell.angle_beta   90.00
_cell.angle_gamma   90.00
#
_symmetry.space_group_name_H-M   'P 1'
#
loop_
_entity.id
_entity.type
_entity.pdbx_description
1 polymer ?
#
loop_
_entity_poly.entity_id
_entity_poly.type
_entity_poly.pdbx_seq_one_letter_code
_entity_poly.pdbx_strand_id
1 'polypeptide(L)'
;LNLSRGSGIRGLKGISPSRGRIIRPLLFASRLQIESYQKSHKIEFREDATNLETKYQRNKIRHDVLPVMEQINPGFMELMHGNMERLGEVFEIYDQCIQQLRNELFIEKQGKISIAIKELRALSPLRTWLYELFSPYGFTPLQCEGIEKIMDAESGRQSISTTHRLFMDRDRMILVPTGSTSIERYYLDDPEKHSSLPFPMDMEVLERAELESIPSDPNVACLDLDEVQFPLIIRRWMHGDYFYPLGMNQMKKLSDFFVDEKVPVPEKERTWIMASGEKIVWIMGYRIDHRFRITPTTSRVLRLGFQTEIIP
;
A
#
# COMPACT_ATOMS: atom_id res chain seq x y z
N LEU A 1 9.70 -29.06 -2.70
CA LEU A 1 10.04 -27.63 -2.91
C LEU A 1 9.16 -26.69 -2.09
N ASN A 2 7.84 -26.67 -2.33
CA ASN A 2 6.95 -25.78 -1.58
C ASN A 2 6.92 -26.13 -0.08
N LEU A 3 6.88 -27.43 0.25
CA LEU A 3 7.10 -27.94 1.62
C LEU A 3 8.38 -27.41 2.26
N SER A 4 9.52 -27.49 1.58
CA SER A 4 10.81 -27.03 2.11
C SER A 4 10.93 -25.51 2.23
N ARG A 5 9.99 -24.74 1.65
CA ARG A 5 9.94 -23.27 1.73
C ARG A 5 8.92 -22.77 2.75
N GLY A 6 8.23 -23.66 3.47
CA GLY A 6 7.23 -23.29 4.46
C GLY A 6 5.91 -22.79 3.85
N SER A 7 5.51 -23.29 2.68
CA SER A 7 4.24 -22.89 2.07
C SER A 7 3.02 -23.50 2.79
N GLY A 8 1.97 -22.72 3.03
CA GLY A 8 0.68 -23.23 3.48
C GLY A 8 -0.05 -24.08 2.43
N ILE A 9 -1.28 -24.51 2.73
CA ILE A 9 -2.09 -25.41 1.89
C ILE A 9 -2.22 -24.96 0.43
N ARG A 10 -2.31 -23.64 0.19
CA ARG A 10 -2.33 -23.03 -1.15
C ARG A 10 -1.11 -23.38 -2.01
N GLY A 11 0.05 -23.58 -1.39
CA GLY A 11 1.29 -23.99 -2.07
C GLY A 11 1.46 -25.51 -2.17
N LEU A 12 0.85 -26.27 -1.27
CA LEU A 12 0.97 -27.73 -1.21
C LEU A 12 0.17 -28.45 -2.30
N LYS A 13 -0.90 -27.84 -2.83
CA LYS A 13 -1.60 -28.33 -4.03
C LYS A 13 -0.76 -28.34 -5.31
N GLY A 14 0.46 -27.79 -5.26
CA GLY A 14 1.40 -27.77 -6.36
C GLY A 14 0.98 -26.86 -7.51
N ILE A 15 1.20 -27.31 -8.74
CA ILE A 15 1.05 -26.52 -9.95
C ILE A 15 -0.39 -26.66 -10.47
N SER A 16 -1.05 -25.54 -10.79
CA SER A 16 -2.38 -25.57 -11.39
C SER A 16 -2.32 -25.74 -12.92
N PRO A 17 -3.26 -26.47 -13.55
CA PRO A 17 -3.34 -26.63 -15.00
C PRO A 17 -3.46 -25.31 -15.76
N SER A 18 -4.14 -24.32 -15.17
CA SER A 18 -4.24 -22.96 -15.68
C SER A 18 -4.01 -21.93 -14.57
N ARG A 19 -3.35 -20.83 -14.90
CA ARG A 19 -3.20 -19.65 -14.03
C ARG A 19 -3.11 -18.38 -14.87
N GLY A 20 -4.16 -17.57 -14.86
CA GLY A 20 -4.24 -16.36 -15.68
C GLY A 20 -4.08 -16.70 -17.15
N ARG A 21 -3.04 -16.15 -17.79
CA ARG A 21 -2.72 -16.40 -19.21
C ARG A 21 -1.81 -17.63 -19.45
N ILE A 22 -1.42 -18.36 -18.40
CA ILE A 22 -0.51 -19.52 -18.51
C ILE A 22 -1.31 -20.82 -18.41
N ILE A 23 -1.31 -21.60 -19.48
CA ILE A 23 -1.93 -22.94 -19.56
C ILE A 23 -0.83 -24.01 -19.61
N ARG A 24 -1.01 -25.11 -18.89
CA ARG A 24 -0.08 -26.23 -18.79
C ARG A 24 -0.74 -27.52 -19.29
N PRO A 25 -0.88 -27.69 -20.61
CA PRO A 25 -1.67 -28.78 -21.19
C PRO A 25 -1.07 -30.17 -20.93
N LEU A 26 0.25 -30.26 -20.71
CA LEU A 26 0.94 -31.53 -20.46
C LEU A 26 1.08 -31.88 -18.97
N LEU A 27 0.40 -31.16 -18.07
CA LEU A 27 0.56 -31.38 -16.62
C LEU A 27 0.08 -32.77 -16.16
N PHE A 28 -0.89 -33.36 -16.89
CA PHE A 28 -1.40 -34.71 -16.62
C PHE A 28 -0.44 -35.82 -17.07
N ALA A 29 0.56 -35.51 -17.91
CA ALA A 29 1.42 -36.51 -18.53
C ALA A 29 2.73 -36.67 -17.75
N SER A 30 3.08 -37.92 -17.44
CA SER A 30 4.38 -38.26 -16.88
C SER A 30 5.50 -38.09 -17.90
N ARG A 31 6.74 -37.94 -17.42
CA ARG A 31 7.92 -37.88 -18.28
C ARG A 31 8.05 -39.13 -19.16
N LEU A 32 7.78 -40.32 -18.62
CA LEU A 32 7.83 -41.57 -19.37
C LEU A 32 6.80 -41.60 -20.51
N GLN A 33 5.58 -41.11 -20.27
CA GLN A 33 4.57 -40.99 -21.32
C GLN A 33 4.99 -40.01 -22.42
N ILE A 34 5.58 -38.86 -22.04
CA ILE A 34 6.08 -37.87 -23.00
C ILE A 34 7.23 -38.44 -23.84
N GLU A 35 8.19 -39.13 -23.21
CA GLU A 35 9.32 -39.76 -23.91
C GLU A 35 8.85 -40.90 -24.84
N SER A 36 7.91 -41.73 -24.40
CA SER A 36 7.31 -42.78 -25.25
C SER A 36 6.56 -42.19 -26.44
N TYR A 37 5.79 -41.11 -26.22
CA TYR A 37 5.09 -40.40 -27.29
C TYR A 37 6.08 -39.78 -28.29
N GLN A 38 7.13 -39.13 -27.79
CA GLN A 38 8.21 -38.55 -28.61
C GLN A 38 8.88 -39.62 -29.48
N LYS A 39 9.22 -40.79 -28.91
CA LYS A 39 9.84 -41.90 -29.64
C LYS A 39 8.92 -42.50 -30.70
N SER A 40 7.65 -42.75 -30.36
CA SER A 40 6.69 -43.36 -31.31
C SER A 40 6.38 -42.47 -32.50
N HIS A 41 6.41 -41.14 -32.30
CA HIS A 41 6.17 -40.15 -33.35
C HIS A 41 7.46 -39.60 -33.98
N LYS A 42 8.64 -40.09 -33.56
CA LYS A 42 9.96 -39.66 -34.06
C LYS A 42 10.17 -38.15 -34.02
N ILE A 43 9.72 -37.50 -32.94
CA ILE A 43 9.84 -36.04 -32.79
C ILE A 43 11.27 -35.71 -32.37
N GLU A 44 12.00 -34.95 -33.18
CA GLU A 44 13.33 -34.47 -32.78
C GLU A 44 13.22 -33.43 -31.65
N PHE A 45 14.11 -33.51 -30.66
CA PHE A 45 14.21 -32.55 -29.58
C PHE A 45 15.68 -32.31 -29.23
N ARG A 46 15.96 -31.18 -28.57
CA ARG A 46 17.29 -30.87 -28.03
C ARG A 46 17.27 -30.98 -26.51
N GLU A 47 18.31 -31.58 -25.94
CA GLU A 47 18.51 -31.57 -24.50
C GLU A 47 19.25 -30.31 -24.08
N ASP A 48 18.66 -29.56 -23.15
CA ASP A 48 19.31 -28.39 -22.56
C ASP A 48 20.35 -28.85 -21.53
N ALA A 49 21.59 -28.37 -21.67
CA ALA A 49 22.73 -28.71 -20.81
C ALA A 49 22.49 -28.31 -19.34
N THR A 50 21.65 -27.29 -19.08
CA THR A 50 21.30 -26.87 -17.72
C THR A 50 20.51 -27.91 -16.92
N ASN A 51 19.95 -28.93 -17.58
CA ASN A 51 19.27 -30.04 -16.91
C ASN A 51 20.20 -30.90 -16.04
N LEU A 52 21.51 -30.87 -16.29
CA LEU A 52 22.52 -31.62 -15.54
C LEU A 52 23.11 -30.83 -14.36
N GLU A 53 22.84 -29.53 -14.26
CA GLU A 53 23.41 -28.69 -13.20
C GLU A 53 22.63 -28.87 -11.88
N THR A 54 23.26 -29.43 -10.85
CA THR A 54 22.65 -29.58 -9.51
C THR A 54 22.57 -28.29 -8.70
N LYS A 55 23.02 -27.15 -9.26
CA LYS A 55 23.01 -25.83 -8.64
C LYS A 55 21.61 -25.38 -8.21
N TYR A 56 20.57 -25.83 -8.91
CA TYR A 56 19.18 -25.51 -8.60
C TYR A 56 18.56 -26.53 -7.64
N GLN A 57 17.92 -26.05 -6.56
CA GLN A 57 17.21 -26.88 -5.57
C GLN A 57 16.25 -27.90 -6.19
N ARG A 58 15.64 -27.57 -7.33
CA ARG A 58 14.74 -28.46 -8.08
C ARG A 58 15.48 -29.69 -8.64
N ASN A 59 16.67 -29.48 -9.19
CA ASN A 59 17.50 -30.54 -9.75
C ASN A 59 17.99 -31.45 -8.63
N LYS A 60 18.41 -30.88 -7.49
CA LYS A 60 18.76 -31.66 -6.29
C LYS A 60 17.61 -32.57 -5.82
N ILE A 61 16.39 -32.05 -5.73
CA ILE A 61 15.23 -32.88 -5.35
C ILE A 61 15.00 -34.00 -6.36
N ARG A 62 15.12 -33.70 -7.66
CA ARG A 62 14.88 -34.67 -8.71
C ARG A 62 15.93 -35.79 -8.76
N HIS A 63 17.20 -35.45 -8.58
CA HIS A 63 18.31 -36.40 -8.73
C HIS A 63 18.67 -37.11 -7.43
N ASP A 64 18.47 -36.47 -6.27
CA ASP A 64 18.94 -37.02 -4.99
C ASP A 64 17.78 -37.49 -4.11
N VAL A 65 16.65 -36.76 -4.09
CA VAL A 65 15.56 -37.01 -3.13
C VAL A 65 14.51 -37.96 -3.69
N LEU A 66 14.00 -37.69 -4.90
CA LEU A 66 12.95 -38.52 -5.51
C LEU A 66 13.36 -39.98 -5.69
N PRO A 67 14.60 -40.32 -6.12
CA PRO A 67 14.99 -41.72 -6.27
C PRO A 67 15.00 -42.47 -4.93
N VAL A 68 15.44 -41.83 -3.86
CA VAL A 68 15.42 -42.42 -2.51
C VAL A 68 13.99 -42.67 -2.04
N MET A 69 13.07 -41.73 -2.29
CA MET A 69 11.65 -41.91 -1.94
C MET A 69 11.00 -43.06 -2.71
N GLU A 70 11.34 -43.23 -4.00
CA GLU A 70 10.86 -44.37 -4.80
C GLU A 70 11.47 -45.72 -4.37
N GLN A 71 12.68 -45.72 -3.83
CA GLN A 71 13.26 -46.93 -3.22
C GLN A 71 12.51 -47.33 -1.94
N ILE A 72 12.05 -46.36 -1.15
CA ILE A 72 11.29 -46.62 0.08
C ILE A 72 9.87 -47.10 -0.25
N ASN A 73 9.22 -46.47 -1.23
CA ASN A 73 7.86 -46.83 -1.64
C ASN A 73 7.75 -46.81 -3.17
N PRO A 74 7.80 -47.98 -3.84
CA PRO A 74 7.60 -48.08 -5.27
C PRO A 74 6.20 -47.59 -5.66
N GLY A 75 6.14 -46.50 -6.43
CA GLY A 75 4.88 -45.81 -6.76
C GLY A 75 4.66 -44.52 -5.95
N PHE A 76 5.69 -44.03 -5.28
CA PHE A 76 5.66 -42.79 -4.53
C PHE A 76 5.13 -41.62 -5.38
N MET A 77 5.54 -41.51 -6.64
CA MET A 77 5.10 -40.44 -7.53
C MET A 77 3.60 -40.48 -7.84
N GLU A 78 3.02 -41.66 -8.06
CA GLU A 78 1.59 -41.85 -8.29
C GLU A 78 0.78 -41.48 -7.03
N LEU A 79 1.25 -41.95 -5.87
CA LEU A 79 0.64 -41.64 -4.58
C LEU A 79 0.69 -40.14 -4.27
N MET A 80 1.81 -39.48 -4.60
CA MET A 80 1.95 -38.03 -4.44
C MET A 80 1.04 -37.25 -5.40
N HIS A 81 0.83 -37.73 -6.63
CA HIS A 81 -0.14 -37.14 -7.55
C HIS A 81 -1.56 -37.17 -6.95
N GLY A 82 -2.02 -38.35 -6.53
CA GLY A 82 -3.34 -38.49 -5.89
C GLY A 82 -3.48 -37.68 -4.59
N ASN A 83 -2.40 -37.54 -3.82
CA ASN A 83 -2.39 -36.64 -2.65
C ASN A 83 -2.53 -35.17 -3.05
N MET A 84 -1.88 -34.73 -4.13
CA MET A 84 -1.99 -33.36 -4.61
C MET A 84 -3.39 -33.05 -5.14
N GLU A 85 -4.06 -34.01 -5.79
CA GLU A 85 -5.46 -33.88 -6.22
C GLU A 85 -6.39 -33.71 -5.01
N ARG A 86 -6.32 -34.61 -4.03
CA ARG A 86 -7.10 -34.51 -2.79
C ARG A 86 -6.85 -33.22 -2.03
N LEU A 87 -5.60 -32.76 -1.94
CA LEU A 87 -5.26 -31.47 -1.33
C LEU A 87 -5.82 -30.28 -2.13
N GLY A 88 -5.92 -30.42 -3.45
CA GLY A 88 -6.59 -29.47 -4.33
C GLY A 88 -8.07 -29.34 -4.00
N GLU A 89 -8.79 -30.47 -3.91
CA GLU A 89 -10.22 -30.52 -3.55
C GLU A 89 -10.48 -29.94 -2.15
N VAL A 90 -9.66 -30.31 -1.16
CA VAL A 90 -9.75 -29.74 0.20
C VAL A 90 -9.50 -28.23 0.17
N PHE A 91 -8.55 -27.77 -0.63
CA PHE A 91 -8.29 -26.34 -0.81
C PHE A 91 -9.47 -25.60 -1.45
N GLU A 92 -10.21 -26.23 -2.36
CA GLU A 92 -11.41 -25.63 -2.96
C GLU A 92 -12.51 -25.40 -1.93
N ILE A 93 -12.78 -26.40 -1.07
CA ILE A 93 -13.72 -26.25 0.04
C ILE A 93 -13.25 -25.15 1.00
N TYR A 94 -11.96 -25.15 1.33
CA TYR A 94 -11.35 -24.13 2.19
C TYR A 94 -11.47 -22.70 1.62
N ASP A 95 -11.16 -22.51 0.33
CA ASP A 95 -11.25 -21.20 -0.33
C ASP A 95 -12.72 -20.75 -0.43
N GLN A 96 -13.67 -21.65 -0.69
CA GLN A 96 -15.10 -21.35 -0.67
C GLN A 96 -15.56 -20.81 0.69
N CYS A 97 -15.17 -21.46 1.79
CA CYS A 97 -15.49 -20.97 3.14
C CYS A 97 -14.90 -19.57 3.39
N ILE A 98 -13.67 -19.30 2.93
CA ILE A 98 -13.04 -17.98 3.04
C ILE A 98 -13.80 -16.93 2.22
N GLN A 99 -14.20 -17.24 0.99
CA GLN A 99 -14.94 -16.30 0.15
C GLN A 99 -16.31 -15.99 0.73
N GLN A 100 -17.03 -17.01 1.22
CA GLN A 100 -18.33 -16.82 1.86
C GLN A 100 -18.19 -15.88 3.06
N LEU A 101 -17.27 -16.17 3.97
CA LEU A 101 -17.06 -15.32 5.14
C LEU A 101 -16.60 -13.91 4.77
N ARG A 102 -15.76 -13.75 3.74
CA ARG A 102 -15.37 -12.43 3.23
C ARG A 102 -16.60 -11.66 2.74
N ASN A 103 -17.49 -12.28 1.97
CA ASN A 103 -18.71 -11.62 1.48
C ASN A 103 -19.67 -11.22 2.62
N GLU A 104 -19.71 -12.00 3.70
CA GLU A 104 -20.54 -11.71 4.88
C GLU A 104 -19.94 -10.56 5.72
N LEU A 105 -18.62 -10.54 5.94
CA LEU A 105 -17.97 -9.61 6.86
C LEU A 105 -17.45 -8.32 6.21
N PHE A 106 -17.05 -8.36 4.93
CA PHE A 106 -16.39 -7.25 4.23
C PHE A 106 -17.43 -6.42 3.46
N ILE A 107 -18.12 -5.54 4.18
CA ILE A 107 -19.18 -4.72 3.60
C ILE A 107 -18.60 -3.52 2.86
N GLU A 108 -18.66 -3.53 1.53
CA GLU A 108 -18.20 -2.42 0.70
C GLU A 108 -19.28 -1.35 0.50
N LYS A 109 -18.93 -0.09 0.78
CA LYS A 109 -19.76 1.09 0.51
C LYS A 109 -18.87 2.25 0.08
N GLN A 110 -19.21 2.90 -1.04
CA GLN A 110 -18.51 4.10 -1.55
C GLN A 110 -16.97 3.91 -1.66
N GLY A 111 -16.53 2.74 -2.14
CA GLY A 111 -15.10 2.43 -2.32
C GLY A 111 -14.33 2.15 -1.02
N LYS A 112 -15.02 1.99 0.11
CA LYS A 112 -14.46 1.60 1.40
C LYS A 112 -15.06 0.29 1.85
N ILE A 113 -14.23 -0.58 2.40
CA ILE A 113 -14.67 -1.84 3.00
C ILE A 113 -14.73 -1.65 4.51
N SER A 114 -15.85 -2.03 5.12
CA SER A 114 -16.11 -1.84 6.54
C SER A 114 -16.45 -3.15 7.22
N ILE A 115 -15.66 -3.52 8.24
CA ILE A 115 -15.71 -4.84 8.88
C ILE A 115 -16.00 -4.65 10.37
N ALA A 116 -16.96 -5.36 10.94
CA ALA A 116 -17.26 -5.26 12.36
C ALA A 116 -16.20 -5.99 13.20
N ILE A 117 -15.60 -5.31 14.19
CA ILE A 117 -14.53 -5.90 15.02
C ILE A 117 -15.06 -7.08 15.84
N LYS A 118 -16.31 -6.97 16.33
CA LYS A 118 -16.97 -8.04 17.10
C LYS A 118 -17.05 -9.35 16.30
N GLU A 119 -17.35 -9.27 15.01
CA GLU A 119 -17.46 -10.43 14.13
C GLU A 119 -16.08 -11.03 13.85
N LEU A 120 -15.06 -10.20 13.61
CA LEU A 120 -13.68 -10.67 13.48
C LEU A 120 -13.18 -11.39 14.75
N ARG A 121 -13.46 -10.83 15.94
CA ARG A 121 -13.07 -11.42 17.23
C ARG A 121 -13.77 -12.75 17.52
N ALA A 122 -14.93 -12.99 16.93
CA ALA A 122 -15.64 -14.25 17.09
C ALA A 122 -15.01 -15.40 16.28
N LEU A 123 -14.08 -15.10 15.36
CA LEU A 123 -13.44 -16.10 14.52
C LEU A 123 -12.40 -16.92 15.28
N SER A 124 -12.42 -18.23 15.05
CA SER A 124 -11.42 -19.17 15.57
C SER A 124 -10.97 -20.15 14.49
N PRO A 125 -9.65 -20.36 14.30
CA PRO A 125 -8.54 -19.64 14.92
C PRO A 125 -8.32 -18.25 14.30
N LEU A 126 -8.28 -17.20 15.14
CA LEU A 126 -8.25 -15.80 14.69
C LEU A 126 -7.09 -15.48 13.74
N ARG A 127 -5.85 -15.87 14.08
CA ARG A 127 -4.65 -15.55 13.28
C ARG A 127 -4.74 -16.05 11.84
N THR A 128 -5.23 -17.28 11.63
CA THR A 128 -5.38 -17.85 10.29
C THR A 128 -6.45 -17.11 9.51
N TRP A 129 -7.59 -16.81 10.14
CA TRP A 129 -8.65 -16.04 9.52
C TRP A 129 -8.19 -14.64 9.12
N LEU A 130 -7.47 -13.92 9.98
CA LEU A 130 -6.91 -12.61 9.65
C LEU A 130 -5.96 -12.72 8.44
N TYR A 131 -5.09 -13.71 8.38
CA TYR A 131 -4.22 -13.89 7.23
C TYR A 131 -4.99 -14.13 5.92
N GLU A 132 -5.94 -15.06 5.91
CA GLU A 132 -6.68 -15.42 4.70
C GLU A 132 -7.64 -14.31 4.25
N LEU A 133 -8.24 -13.58 5.19
CA LEU A 133 -9.16 -12.49 4.88
C LEU A 133 -8.41 -11.26 4.34
N PHE A 134 -7.24 -10.91 4.90
CA PHE A 134 -6.52 -9.67 4.58
C PHE A 134 -5.38 -9.83 3.55
N SER A 135 -4.79 -11.01 3.37
CA SER A 135 -3.69 -11.19 2.39
C SER A 135 -4.02 -10.83 0.93
N PRO A 136 -5.26 -11.00 0.40
CA PRO A 136 -5.60 -10.52 -0.94
C PRO A 136 -5.49 -8.99 -1.09
N TYR A 137 -5.59 -8.27 0.02
CA TYR A 137 -5.42 -6.83 0.10
C TYR A 137 -3.95 -6.44 0.36
N GLY A 138 -3.00 -7.32 0.05
CA GLY A 138 -1.56 -7.03 0.05
C GLY A 138 -0.88 -7.12 1.42
N PHE A 139 -1.59 -7.52 2.48
CA PHE A 139 -1.00 -7.62 3.82
C PHE A 139 -0.09 -8.84 3.93
N THR A 140 1.09 -8.63 4.51
CA THR A 140 2.05 -9.70 4.81
C THR A 140 1.63 -10.50 6.04
N PRO A 141 2.13 -11.74 6.23
CA PRO A 141 1.84 -12.53 7.43
C PRO A 141 2.09 -11.77 8.74
N LEU A 142 3.21 -11.04 8.84
CA LEU A 142 3.56 -10.25 10.02
C LEU A 142 2.59 -9.08 10.24
N GLN A 143 2.12 -8.44 9.16
CA GLN A 143 1.12 -7.39 9.28
C GLN A 143 -0.24 -7.94 9.73
N CYS A 144 -0.64 -9.13 9.27
CA CYS A 144 -1.87 -9.76 9.72
C CYS A 144 -1.83 -10.15 11.20
N GLU A 145 -0.67 -10.57 11.72
CA GLU A 145 -0.47 -10.72 13.18
C GLU A 145 -0.58 -9.38 13.92
N GLY A 146 -0.13 -8.29 13.30
CA GLY A 146 -0.28 -6.94 13.82
C GLY A 146 -1.72 -6.44 13.89
N ILE A 147 -2.63 -6.97 13.05
CA ILE A 147 -4.05 -6.56 13.03
C ILE A 147 -4.73 -6.85 14.37
N GLU A 148 -4.38 -7.95 15.03
CA GLU A 148 -4.89 -8.29 16.37
C GLU A 148 -4.59 -7.16 17.38
N LYS A 149 -3.36 -6.67 17.39
CA LYS A 149 -2.93 -5.55 18.25
C LYS A 149 -3.58 -4.21 17.91
N ILE A 150 -4.12 -4.07 16.69
CA ILE A 150 -4.86 -2.88 16.27
C ILE A 150 -6.29 -2.95 16.77
N MET A 151 -6.91 -4.14 16.75
CA MET A 151 -8.26 -4.35 17.30
C MET A 151 -8.33 -4.01 18.80
N ASP A 152 -7.23 -4.16 19.53
CA ASP A 152 -7.14 -3.92 20.98
C ASP A 152 -6.62 -2.52 21.36
N ALA A 153 -6.27 -1.68 20.39
CA ALA A 153 -5.69 -0.37 20.67
C ALA A 153 -6.75 0.72 20.87
N GLU A 154 -6.47 1.66 21.78
CA GLU A 154 -7.16 2.93 21.82
C GLU A 154 -6.82 3.73 20.55
N SER A 155 -7.85 4.34 19.95
CA SER A 155 -7.93 4.88 18.59
C SER A 155 -6.65 5.43 17.94
N GLY A 156 -6.50 5.25 16.63
CA GLY A 156 -5.47 5.91 15.81
C GLY A 156 -4.38 5.00 15.25
N ARG A 157 -4.33 3.71 15.66
CA ARG A 157 -3.44 2.74 15.01
C ARG A 157 -3.95 2.35 13.63
N GLN A 158 -3.01 2.23 12.68
CA GLN A 158 -3.25 1.83 11.31
C GLN A 158 -2.22 0.79 10.87
N SER A 159 -2.61 -0.06 9.91
CA SER A 159 -1.71 -0.95 9.19
C SER A 159 -1.80 -0.64 7.69
N ILE A 160 -0.67 -0.64 7.02
CA ILE A 160 -0.58 -0.28 5.60
C ILE A 160 0.11 -1.43 4.87
N SER A 161 -0.58 -1.96 3.87
CA SER A 161 -0.08 -2.97 2.95
C SER A 161 0.41 -2.34 1.65
N THR A 162 0.87 -3.17 0.72
CA THR A 162 1.26 -2.72 -0.63
C THR A 162 0.11 -2.12 -1.43
N THR A 163 -1.14 -2.51 -1.15
CA THR A 163 -2.31 -2.12 -1.94
C THR A 163 -3.42 -1.46 -1.13
N HIS A 164 -3.47 -1.61 0.19
CA HIS A 164 -4.53 -1.12 1.06
C HIS A 164 -4.02 -0.55 2.40
N ARG A 165 -4.81 0.34 3.00
CA ARG A 165 -4.68 0.81 4.37
C ARG A 165 -5.86 0.30 5.19
N LEU A 166 -5.57 -0.15 6.41
CA LEU A 166 -6.52 -0.60 7.41
C LEU A 166 -6.40 0.27 8.65
N PHE A 167 -7.51 0.84 9.12
CA PHE A 167 -7.55 1.63 10.34
C PHE A 167 -8.84 1.38 11.12
N MET A 168 -8.83 1.78 12.39
CA MET A 168 -9.97 1.63 13.30
C MET A 168 -10.88 2.86 13.22
N ASP A 169 -12.18 2.64 13.11
CA ASP A 169 -13.22 3.66 13.29
C ASP A 169 -14.28 3.10 14.24
N ARG A 170 -14.22 3.53 15.50
CA ARG A 170 -15.08 3.06 16.61
C ARG A 170 -15.05 1.53 16.75
N ASP A 171 -16.16 0.85 16.46
CA ASP A 171 -16.36 -0.59 16.55
C ASP A 171 -16.12 -1.34 15.23
N ARG A 172 -15.59 -0.64 14.21
CA ARG A 172 -15.33 -1.18 12.88
C ARG A 172 -13.89 -0.96 12.44
N MET A 173 -13.41 -1.87 11.61
CA MET A 173 -12.19 -1.68 10.83
C MET A 173 -12.56 -1.20 9.43
N ILE A 174 -11.84 -0.18 8.96
CA ILE A 174 -12.03 0.42 7.66
C ILE A 174 -10.81 0.10 6.80
N LEU A 175 -11.07 -0.59 5.69
CA LEU A 175 -10.08 -0.99 4.70
C LEU A 175 -10.31 -0.19 3.41
N VAL A 176 -9.26 0.48 2.95
CA VAL A 176 -9.30 1.34 1.76
C VAL A 176 -8.10 1.07 0.87
N PRO A 177 -8.21 1.08 -0.47
CA PRO A 177 -7.06 0.99 -1.34
C PRO A 177 -6.07 2.13 -1.08
N THR A 178 -4.78 1.79 -0.96
CA THR A 178 -3.65 2.73 -0.85
C THR A 178 -3.55 3.64 -2.09
N GLY A 179 -4.26 3.30 -3.18
CA GLY A 179 -4.41 4.10 -4.40
C GLY A 179 -5.76 4.82 -4.58
N SER A 180 -6.65 4.84 -3.57
CA SER A 180 -7.92 5.60 -3.63
C SER A 180 -7.92 6.91 -2.83
N THR A 181 -6.85 7.18 -2.09
CA THR A 181 -6.42 8.51 -1.65
C THR A 181 -5.01 8.33 -1.12
N SER A 182 -4.02 8.47 -2.00
CA SER A 182 -2.66 8.76 -1.56
C SER A 182 -2.76 9.94 -0.59
N ILE A 183 -2.25 9.80 0.63
CA ILE A 183 -1.80 10.99 1.34
C ILE A 183 -0.52 11.36 0.58
N GLU A 184 -0.69 12.09 -0.52
CA GLU A 184 0.41 12.65 -1.30
C GLU A 184 1.19 13.54 -0.33
N ARG A 185 2.35 13.06 0.14
CA ARG A 185 3.27 13.84 0.97
C ARG A 185 4.54 14.06 0.18
N TYR A 186 4.87 15.31 -0.06
CA TYR A 186 6.13 15.72 -0.66
C TYR A 186 6.97 16.41 0.41
N TYR A 187 8.26 16.06 0.45
CA TYR A 187 9.21 16.61 1.40
C TYR A 187 10.14 17.53 0.64
N LEU A 188 10.19 18.79 1.09
CA LEU A 188 11.10 19.79 0.56
C LEU A 188 12.21 19.98 1.59
N ASP A 189 13.35 19.36 1.31
CA ASP A 189 14.55 19.38 2.16
C ASP A 189 15.51 20.52 1.76
N ASP A 190 15.41 21.00 0.52
CA ASP A 190 16.34 21.94 -0.10
C ASP A 190 15.58 22.79 -1.16
N PRO A 191 15.65 24.14 -1.11
CA PRO A 191 15.07 25.02 -2.12
C PRO A 191 15.51 24.69 -3.56
N GLU A 192 16.71 24.15 -3.73
CA GLU A 192 17.30 23.88 -5.05
C GLU A 192 17.06 22.43 -5.54
N LYS A 193 16.51 21.54 -4.71
CA LYS A 193 16.19 20.15 -5.08
C LYS A 193 14.69 19.92 -5.09
N HIS A 194 14.04 20.28 -6.19
CA HIS A 194 12.65 19.89 -6.43
C HIS A 194 12.56 18.37 -6.62
N SER A 195 12.24 17.65 -5.56
CA SER A 195 11.54 16.36 -5.67
C SER A 195 10.32 16.54 -6.59
N SER A 196 9.98 15.57 -7.44
CA SER A 196 8.88 15.68 -8.41
C SER A 196 7.54 16.02 -7.74
N LEU A 197 7.21 17.32 -7.66
CA LEU A 197 5.93 17.81 -7.19
C LEU A 197 4.86 17.57 -8.27
N PRO A 198 3.58 17.41 -7.89
CA PRO A 198 2.51 17.16 -8.84
C PRO A 198 1.97 18.45 -9.48
N PHE A 199 2.64 19.59 -9.26
CA PHE A 199 2.29 20.90 -9.78
C PHE A 199 3.57 21.76 -9.87
N PRO A 200 3.57 22.81 -10.72
CA PRO A 200 4.64 23.79 -10.75
C PRO A 200 4.70 24.57 -9.43
N MET A 201 5.90 24.70 -8.88
CA MET A 201 6.13 25.45 -7.66
C MET A 201 7.52 26.09 -7.67
N ASP A 202 7.55 27.37 -7.34
CA ASP A 202 8.78 28.14 -7.19
C ASP A 202 9.12 28.26 -5.71
N MET A 203 10.40 28.13 -5.39
CA MET A 203 10.91 28.29 -4.03
C MET A 203 12.23 29.05 -4.08
N GLU A 204 12.30 30.16 -3.36
CA GLU A 204 13.50 30.98 -3.29
C GLU A 204 13.69 31.55 -1.88
N VAL A 205 14.95 31.74 -1.49
CA VAL A 205 15.33 32.41 -0.25
C VAL A 205 15.87 33.78 -0.63
N LEU A 206 15.28 34.83 -0.04
CA LEU A 206 15.63 36.23 -0.29
C LEU A 206 16.04 36.90 1.00
N GLU A 207 16.92 37.91 0.91
CA GLU A 207 17.15 38.82 2.03
C GLU A 207 15.94 39.77 2.17
N ARG A 208 15.55 40.12 3.39
CA ARG A 208 14.37 40.96 3.62
C ARG A 208 14.48 42.31 2.90
N ALA A 209 15.68 42.84 2.75
CA ALA A 209 15.94 44.10 2.06
C ALA A 209 15.64 44.05 0.55
N GLU A 210 15.67 42.86 -0.06
CA GLU A 210 15.40 42.64 -1.49
C GLU A 210 13.89 42.62 -1.79
N LEU A 211 13.06 42.47 -0.76
CA LEU A 211 11.61 42.41 -0.89
C LEU A 211 11.00 43.81 -0.81
N GLU A 212 10.73 44.44 -1.96
CA GLU A 212 10.12 45.79 -2.04
C GLU A 212 8.77 45.87 -1.32
N SER A 213 7.93 44.85 -1.49
CA SER A 213 6.64 44.72 -0.82
C SER A 213 6.26 43.25 -0.61
N ILE A 214 5.43 42.98 0.39
CA ILE A 214 4.89 41.64 0.62
C ILE A 214 3.74 41.41 -0.39
N PRO A 215 3.83 40.41 -1.27
CA PRO A 215 2.77 40.11 -2.23
C PRO A 215 1.44 39.83 -1.52
N SER A 216 0.34 40.35 -2.07
CA SER A 216 -1.02 40.07 -1.60
C SER A 216 -1.68 38.88 -2.32
N ASP A 217 -0.99 38.28 -3.29
CA ASP A 217 -1.48 37.13 -4.05
C ASP A 217 -1.56 35.89 -3.15
N PRO A 218 -2.72 35.24 -2.99
CA PRO A 218 -2.86 34.05 -2.15
C PRO A 218 -2.07 32.82 -2.66
N ASN A 219 -1.64 32.85 -3.92
CA ASN A 219 -0.76 31.85 -4.53
C ASN A 219 0.73 32.08 -4.21
N VAL A 220 1.07 33.16 -3.53
CA VAL A 220 2.43 33.46 -3.08
C VAL A 220 2.48 33.52 -1.56
N ALA A 221 3.35 32.73 -0.95
CA ALA A 221 3.63 32.81 0.49
C ALA A 221 5.02 33.38 0.74
N CYS A 222 5.11 34.38 1.61
CA CYS A 222 6.36 34.89 2.12
C CYS A 222 6.41 34.63 3.63
N LEU A 223 7.33 33.76 4.03
CA LEU A 223 7.48 33.27 5.39
C LEU A 223 8.81 33.75 5.99
N ASP A 224 8.83 34.00 7.30
CA ASP A 224 10.08 34.18 8.03
C ASP A 224 10.85 32.84 8.03
N LEU A 225 12.02 32.82 7.38
CA LEU A 225 12.80 31.60 7.22
C LEU A 225 13.30 31.06 8.56
N ASP A 226 13.55 31.93 9.54
CA ASP A 226 14.09 31.53 10.85
C ASP A 226 13.04 30.80 11.72
N GLU A 227 11.75 31.01 11.43
CA GLU A 227 10.63 30.31 12.08
C GLU A 227 10.29 28.97 11.40
N VAL A 228 10.84 28.71 10.20
CA VAL A 228 10.57 27.50 9.42
C VAL A 228 11.56 26.38 9.77
N GLN A 229 11.01 25.25 10.21
CA GLN A 229 11.73 23.98 10.32
C GLN A 229 11.59 23.14 9.04
N PHE A 230 12.73 22.73 8.49
CA PHE A 230 12.82 21.76 7.40
C PHE A 230 12.84 20.31 7.94
N PRO A 231 12.34 19.33 7.17
CA PRO A 231 11.78 19.49 5.82
C PRO A 231 10.36 20.06 5.84
N LEU A 232 10.03 20.86 4.84
CA LEU A 232 8.65 21.29 4.62
C LEU A 232 7.86 20.13 4.01
N ILE A 233 6.66 19.90 4.53
CA ILE A 233 5.80 18.79 4.14
C ILE A 233 4.60 19.36 3.39
N ILE A 234 4.46 19.04 2.12
CA ILE A 234 3.26 19.33 1.33
C ILE A 234 2.33 18.14 1.40
N ARG A 235 1.08 18.34 1.81
CA ARG A 235 0.06 17.29 1.87
C ARG A 235 -1.35 17.84 1.64
N ARG A 236 -2.32 16.95 1.42
CA ARG A 236 -3.75 17.34 1.52
C ARG A 236 -4.13 17.66 2.96
N TRP A 237 -5.09 18.57 3.14
CA TRP A 237 -5.65 18.85 4.46
C TRP A 237 -6.36 17.62 5.05
N MET A 238 -6.43 17.55 6.38
CA MET A 238 -7.07 16.47 7.13
C MET A 238 -8.07 17.07 8.14
N HIS A 239 -9.10 16.30 8.47
CA HIS A 239 -10.05 16.73 9.50
C HIS A 239 -9.33 16.92 10.85
N GLY A 240 -9.54 18.06 11.49
CA GLY A 240 -8.88 18.44 12.73
C GLY A 240 -7.64 19.31 12.54
N ASP A 241 -7.19 19.50 11.29
CA ASP A 241 -6.17 20.50 10.98
C ASP A 241 -6.61 21.89 11.44
N TYR A 242 -5.65 22.64 11.97
CA TYR A 242 -5.85 24.00 12.42
C TYR A 242 -4.64 24.87 12.10
N PHE A 243 -4.88 26.16 12.00
CA PHE A 243 -3.85 27.17 11.80
C PHE A 243 -4.26 28.49 12.46
N TYR A 244 -3.37 29.48 12.45
CA TYR A 244 -3.65 30.84 12.92
C TYR A 244 -3.72 31.73 11.69
N PRO A 245 -4.90 32.14 11.18
CA PRO A 245 -4.98 32.94 9.96
C PRO A 245 -4.17 34.22 10.08
N LEU A 246 -3.45 34.61 9.02
CA LEU A 246 -2.70 35.87 8.99
C LEU A 246 -3.55 37.06 9.48
N GLY A 247 -3.06 37.72 10.53
CA GLY A 247 -3.74 38.86 11.18
C GLY A 247 -4.58 38.49 12.39
N MET A 248 -4.68 37.20 12.72
CA MET A 248 -5.44 36.69 13.87
C MET A 248 -4.53 35.95 14.84
N ASN A 249 -4.72 36.21 16.15
CA ASN A 249 -4.02 35.52 17.23
C ASN A 249 -4.76 34.28 17.75
N GLN A 250 -5.95 33.99 17.20
CA GLN A 250 -6.76 32.84 17.60
C GLN A 250 -6.61 31.69 16.61
N MET A 251 -6.60 30.48 17.15
CA MET A 251 -6.62 29.26 16.36
C MET A 251 -7.93 29.13 15.61
N LYS A 252 -7.86 28.68 14.37
CA LYS A 252 -9.02 28.35 13.55
C LYS A 252 -8.86 26.96 12.94
N LYS A 253 -9.90 26.13 13.03
CA LYS A 253 -9.95 24.85 12.31
C LYS A 253 -10.02 25.10 10.81
N LEU A 254 -9.33 24.31 10.01
CA LEU A 254 -9.37 24.42 8.55
C LEU A 254 -10.78 24.16 8.01
N SER A 255 -11.55 23.29 8.65
CA SER A 255 -12.96 23.06 8.28
C SER A 255 -13.78 24.35 8.31
N ASP A 256 -13.61 25.13 9.39
CA ASP A 256 -14.36 26.35 9.65
C ASP A 256 -13.84 27.47 8.75
N PHE A 257 -12.53 27.52 8.51
CA PHE A 257 -11.93 28.41 7.51
C PHE A 257 -12.52 28.19 6.11
N PHE A 258 -12.62 26.94 5.64
CA PHE A 258 -13.19 26.66 4.33
C PHE A 258 -14.70 26.92 4.25
N VAL A 259 -15.42 26.91 5.37
CA VAL A 259 -16.83 27.33 5.41
C VAL A 259 -16.92 28.84 5.20
N ASP A 260 -16.10 29.61 5.91
CA ASP A 260 -16.09 31.08 5.83
C ASP A 260 -15.64 31.58 4.45
N GLU A 261 -14.65 30.92 3.84
CA GLU A 261 -14.18 31.19 2.47
C GLU A 261 -15.11 30.58 1.40
N LYS A 262 -16.20 29.92 1.79
CA LYS A 262 -17.21 29.31 0.90
C LYS A 262 -16.65 28.32 -0.12
N VAL A 263 -15.60 27.58 0.24
CA VAL A 263 -14.97 26.59 -0.64
C VAL A 263 -15.90 25.38 -0.85
N PRO A 264 -16.19 24.95 -2.09
CA PRO A 264 -16.96 23.74 -2.37
C PRO A 264 -16.31 22.48 -1.79
N VAL A 265 -17.12 21.51 -1.34
CA VAL A 265 -16.62 20.26 -0.74
C VAL A 265 -15.57 19.53 -1.60
N PRO A 266 -15.75 19.38 -2.93
CA PRO A 266 -14.73 18.74 -3.79
C PRO A 266 -13.41 19.51 -3.85
N GLU A 267 -13.45 20.83 -3.74
CA GLU A 267 -12.24 21.68 -3.72
C GLU A 267 -11.54 21.62 -2.37
N LYS A 268 -12.30 21.52 -1.26
CA LYS A 268 -11.72 21.28 0.07
C LYS A 268 -10.86 20.02 0.04
N GLU A 269 -11.39 18.90 -0.44
CA GLU A 269 -10.68 17.62 -0.52
C GLU A 269 -9.40 17.67 -1.38
N ARG A 270 -9.35 18.60 -2.35
CA ARG A 270 -8.21 18.85 -3.22
C ARG A 270 -7.29 19.98 -2.73
N THR A 271 -7.54 20.59 -1.58
CA THR A 271 -6.68 21.69 -1.13
C THR A 271 -5.35 21.16 -0.59
N TRP A 272 -4.26 21.69 -1.13
CA TRP A 272 -2.91 21.46 -0.65
C TRP A 272 -2.60 22.36 0.53
N ILE A 273 -1.87 21.81 1.50
CA ILE A 273 -1.30 22.57 2.59
C ILE A 273 0.19 22.27 2.67
N MET A 274 0.93 23.26 3.17
CA MET A 274 2.32 23.12 3.54
C MET A 274 2.46 23.18 5.05
N ALA A 275 3.26 22.29 5.61
CA ALA A 275 3.55 22.20 7.03
C ALA A 275 5.05 22.21 7.32
N SER A 276 5.42 22.83 8.44
CA SER A 276 6.74 22.78 9.04
C SER A 276 6.64 21.98 10.33
N GLY A 277 7.17 20.75 10.31
CA GLY A 277 6.86 19.74 11.32
C GLY A 277 5.35 19.47 11.40
N GLU A 278 4.78 19.66 12.59
CA GLU A 278 3.33 19.49 12.84
C GLU A 278 2.51 20.78 12.60
N LYS A 279 3.16 21.91 12.32
CA LYS A 279 2.49 23.22 12.19
C LYS A 279 2.22 23.53 10.72
N ILE A 280 0.97 23.87 10.40
CA ILE A 280 0.61 24.41 9.07
C ILE A 280 1.25 25.79 8.91
N VAL A 281 1.97 26.00 7.80
CA VAL A 281 2.58 27.30 7.46
C VAL A 281 1.79 28.03 6.38
N TRP A 282 1.15 27.28 5.48
CA TRP A 282 0.42 27.85 4.35
C TRP A 282 -0.68 26.90 3.87
N ILE A 283 -1.90 27.42 3.73
CA ILE A 283 -2.97 26.81 2.95
C ILE A 283 -2.78 27.31 1.51
N MET A 284 -2.26 26.44 0.63
CA MET A 284 -1.76 26.84 -0.68
C MET A 284 -2.89 27.38 -1.55
N GLY A 285 -2.73 28.59 -2.09
CA GLY A 285 -3.77 29.31 -2.82
C GLY A 285 -4.80 30.03 -1.95
N TYR A 286 -4.60 30.08 -0.62
CA TYR A 286 -5.52 30.75 0.31
C TYR A 286 -4.81 31.70 1.29
N ARG A 287 -4.13 31.18 2.32
CA ARG A 287 -3.65 32.01 3.44
C ARG A 287 -2.50 31.37 4.22
N ILE A 288 -1.53 32.19 4.62
CA ILE A 288 -0.42 31.78 5.50
C ILE A 288 -0.84 31.77 6.97
N ASP A 289 -0.10 31.00 7.78
CA ASP A 289 -0.22 31.01 9.23
C ASP A 289 0.52 32.22 9.83
N HIS A 290 -0.16 32.97 10.70
CA HIS A 290 0.29 34.18 11.36
C HIS A 290 1.60 34.02 12.12
N ARG A 291 1.89 32.81 12.61
CA ARG A 291 3.12 32.52 13.36
C ARG A 291 4.38 32.57 12.50
N PHE A 292 4.24 32.37 11.19
CA PHE A 292 5.35 32.35 10.22
C PHE A 292 5.42 33.63 9.38
N ARG A 293 4.67 34.68 9.77
CA ARG A 293 4.62 35.95 9.03
C ARG A 293 5.96 36.68 9.09
N ILE A 294 6.22 37.50 8.09
CA ILE A 294 7.29 38.50 8.14
C ILE A 294 6.98 39.53 9.23
N THR A 295 8.01 39.86 10.01
CA THR A 295 8.00 40.89 11.05
C THR A 295 9.11 41.93 10.76
N PRO A 296 9.14 43.07 11.48
CA PRO A 296 10.24 44.03 11.32
C PRO A 296 11.63 43.46 11.65
N THR A 297 11.70 42.34 12.38
CA THR A 297 12.96 41.67 12.76
C THR A 297 13.37 40.56 11.81
N THR A 298 12.52 40.19 10.85
CA THR A 298 12.81 39.13 9.87
C THR A 298 13.99 39.54 8.99
N SER A 299 15.04 38.74 8.98
CA SER A 299 16.24 38.96 8.17
C SER A 299 16.15 38.28 6.81
N ARG A 300 15.74 37.00 6.80
CA ARG A 300 15.63 36.16 5.60
C ARG A 300 14.19 35.72 5.38
N VAL A 301 13.78 35.72 4.12
CA VAL A 301 12.41 35.40 3.70
C VAL A 301 12.44 34.16 2.82
N LEU A 302 11.61 33.18 3.15
CA LEU A 302 11.27 32.09 2.25
C LEU A 302 10.08 32.50 1.39
N ARG A 303 10.30 32.69 0.08
CA ARG A 303 9.24 32.98 -0.89
C ARG A 303 8.88 31.72 -1.67
N LEU A 304 7.57 31.43 -1.70
CA LEU A 304 6.99 30.23 -2.30
C LEU A 304 5.90 30.66 -3.28
N GLY A 305 5.96 30.17 -4.52
CA GLY A 305 4.95 30.42 -5.55
C GLY A 305 4.24 29.12 -5.94
N PHE A 306 2.92 29.07 -5.83
CA PHE A 306 2.09 27.92 -6.19
C PHE A 306 1.28 28.23 -7.44
N GLN A 307 1.31 27.36 -8.44
CA GLN A 307 0.44 27.47 -9.61
C GLN A 307 -0.59 26.35 -9.59
N THR A 308 -1.86 26.72 -9.48
CA THR A 308 -2.97 25.76 -9.63
C THR A 308 -3.02 25.32 -11.10
N GLU A 309 -2.85 24.04 -11.39
CA GLU A 309 -3.22 23.52 -12.71
C GLU A 309 -4.72 23.77 -12.92
N ILE A 310 -5.04 24.61 -13.91
CA ILE A 310 -6.39 24.69 -14.45
C ILE A 310 -6.62 23.38 -15.18
N ILE A 311 -7.22 22.40 -14.50
CA ILE A 311 -7.73 21.21 -15.17
C ILE A 311 -8.92 21.68 -16.01
N PRO A 312 -8.88 21.57 -17.35
CA PRO A 312 -9.98 21.98 -18.23
C PRO A 312 -11.26 21.16 -18.02
#